data_AF-A0A4V1BDQ0-F1
#
_entry.id   AF-A0A4V1BDQ0-F1
#
_cell.length_a   1.000
_cell.length_b   1.000
_cell.length_c   1.000
_cell.angle_alpha   90.00
_cell.angle_beta   90.00
_cell.angle_gamma   90.00
#
_symmetry.space_group_name_H-M   'P 1'
#
loop_
_entity.id
_entity.type
_entity.pdbx_description
1 polymer ?
#
loop_
_entity_poly.entity_id
_entity_poly.type
_entity_poly.pdbx_seq_one_letter_code
_entity_poly.pdbx_strand_id
1 'polypeptide(L)'
;MTISVLDRTDGMTDATLSNGLGGLHDAAGEVDEEQLPCRVNDPELWFAESPQDVEFAKILCTDCPVRDLCLTGAKQRREPWGVWGGELFLQGVVIPRKRPRGRPRKNQAA
;
A
#
# COMPACT_ATOMS: atom_id res chain seq x y z
N MET A 1 -11.26 21.71 -37.46
CA MET A 1 -10.32 20.83 -36.74
C MET A 1 -11.15 19.98 -35.80
N THR A 2 -11.64 18.87 -36.32
CA THR A 2 -12.51 17.93 -35.62
C THR A 2 -11.65 17.09 -34.69
N ILE A 3 -11.86 17.23 -33.39
CA ILE A 3 -11.22 16.36 -32.40
C ILE A 3 -11.65 14.93 -32.73
N SER A 4 -10.67 14.10 -33.10
CA SER A 4 -10.90 12.68 -33.28
C SER A 4 -11.30 12.13 -31.92
N VAL A 5 -12.59 11.87 -31.74
CA VAL A 5 -13.09 11.02 -30.67
C VAL A 5 -12.51 9.64 -30.98
N LEU A 6 -11.38 9.34 -30.33
CA LEU A 6 -10.86 7.99 -30.26
C LEU A 6 -11.88 7.19 -29.46
N ASP A 7 -12.80 6.60 -30.20
CA ASP A 7 -13.38 5.30 -29.94
C ASP A 7 -12.36 4.40 -29.20
N ARG A 8 -12.64 4.14 -27.92
CA ARG A 8 -12.01 3.10 -27.11
C ARG A 8 -13.11 2.27 -26.46
N THR A 9 -13.87 1.56 -27.28
CA THR A 9 -14.41 0.24 -26.92
C THR A 9 -13.22 -0.74 -26.82
N ASP A 10 -13.09 -1.75 -25.96
CA ASP A 10 -13.96 -2.39 -24.97
C ASP A 10 -13.05 -3.36 -24.16
N GLY A 11 -13.32 -3.63 -22.87
CA GLY A 11 -13.03 -4.96 -22.32
C GLY A 11 -11.69 -5.29 -21.64
N MET A 12 -11.03 -4.37 -20.92
CA MET A 12 -10.05 -4.75 -19.88
C MET A 12 -10.63 -4.40 -18.50
N THR A 13 -11.39 -5.37 -17.96
CA THR A 13 -12.26 -5.34 -16.78
C THR A 13 -12.24 -4.07 -15.89
N ASP A 14 -13.42 -3.45 -15.78
CA ASP A 14 -13.83 -2.48 -14.76
C ASP A 14 -13.26 -2.79 -13.35
N ALA A 15 -13.22 -4.09 -12.99
CA ALA A 15 -12.64 -4.60 -11.75
C ALA A 15 -11.12 -4.35 -11.58
N THR A 16 -10.33 -4.33 -12.65
CA THR A 16 -8.88 -4.02 -12.56
C THR A 16 -8.65 -2.53 -12.28
N LEU A 17 -9.56 -1.66 -12.73
CA LEU A 17 -9.52 -0.22 -12.48
C LEU A 17 -10.03 0.12 -11.07
N SER A 18 -11.10 -0.54 -10.60
CA SER A 18 -11.60 -0.39 -9.21
C SER A 18 -10.63 -0.93 -8.16
N ASN A 19 -9.84 -1.96 -8.47
CA ASN A 19 -8.79 -2.46 -7.56
C ASN A 19 -7.45 -1.72 -7.72
N GLY A 20 -7.38 -0.78 -8.66
CA GLY A 20 -6.22 0.08 -8.92
C GLY A 20 -6.18 1.30 -8.00
N LEU A 21 -5.25 2.22 -8.29
CA LEU A 21 -5.08 3.43 -7.49
C LEU A 21 -6.34 4.31 -7.50
N GLY A 22 -7.04 4.42 -8.63
CA GLY A 22 -8.27 5.20 -8.75
C GLY A 22 -9.35 4.75 -7.76
N GLY A 23 -9.75 3.48 -7.80
CA GLY A 23 -10.77 2.97 -6.87
C GLY A 23 -10.34 2.99 -5.40
N LEU A 24 -9.04 2.93 -5.09
CA LEU A 24 -8.55 3.17 -3.73
C LEU A 24 -8.81 4.62 -3.28
N HIS A 25 -8.54 5.61 -4.12
CA HIS A 25 -8.77 7.02 -3.78
C HIS A 25 -10.26 7.32 -3.63
N ASP A 26 -11.09 6.78 -4.51
CA ASP A 26 -12.55 6.93 -4.43
C ASP A 26 -13.08 6.32 -3.14
N ALA A 27 -12.74 5.07 -2.84
CA ALA A 27 -13.14 4.40 -1.60
C ALA A 27 -12.64 5.13 -0.33
N ALA A 28 -11.43 5.69 -0.36
CA ALA A 28 -10.89 6.47 0.74
C ALA A 28 -11.46 7.91 0.80
N GLY A 29 -12.20 8.37 -0.21
CA GLY A 29 -12.93 9.64 -0.19
C GLY A 29 -14.25 9.54 0.57
N GLU A 30 -14.84 8.35 0.62
CA GLU A 30 -16.11 8.05 1.29
C GLU A 30 -15.95 7.68 2.77
N VAL A 31 -14.71 7.57 3.26
CA VAL A 31 -14.37 7.18 4.63
C VAL A 31 -13.98 8.43 5.42
N ASP A 32 -14.45 8.53 6.67
CA ASP A 32 -14.05 9.61 7.58
C ASP A 32 -12.53 9.62 7.75
N GLU A 33 -11.92 10.80 7.66
CA GLU A 33 -10.45 10.93 7.67
C GLU A 33 -9.83 10.32 8.94
N GLU A 34 -10.51 10.41 10.07
CA GLU A 34 -10.09 9.82 11.36
C GLU A 34 -9.96 8.29 11.34
N GLN A 35 -10.65 7.62 10.39
CA GLN A 35 -10.57 6.18 10.20
C GLN A 35 -9.46 5.76 9.22
N LEU A 36 -8.71 6.72 8.67
CA LEU A 36 -7.61 6.50 7.75
C LEU A 36 -6.28 6.83 8.45
N PRO A 37 -5.63 5.84 9.09
CA PRO A 37 -4.41 6.05 9.86
C PRO A 37 -3.33 6.82 9.08
N CYS A 38 -3.18 6.54 7.77
CA CYS A 38 -2.19 7.17 6.89
C CYS A 38 -2.47 8.65 6.58
N ARG A 39 -3.66 9.17 6.88
CA ARG A 39 -4.00 10.60 6.74
C ARG A 39 -3.85 11.35 8.06
N VAL A 40 -4.06 10.69 9.21
CA VAL A 40 -4.03 11.35 10.53
C VAL A 40 -2.69 11.27 11.27
N ASN A 41 -1.80 10.36 10.89
CA ASN A 41 -0.44 10.30 11.44
C ASN A 41 0.58 10.83 10.43
N ASP A 42 1.83 10.97 10.88
CA ASP A 42 2.96 11.37 10.03
C ASP A 42 3.14 10.39 8.84
N PRO A 43 3.06 10.87 7.59
CA PRO A 43 3.28 10.04 6.40
C PRO A 43 4.61 9.28 6.41
N GLU A 44 5.66 9.85 7.01
CA GLU A 44 6.99 9.23 7.07
C GLU A 44 6.97 7.89 7.84
N LEU A 45 5.98 7.67 8.71
CA LEU A 45 5.81 6.43 9.46
C LEU A 45 5.59 5.21 8.55
N TRP A 46 4.85 5.35 7.45
CA TRP A 46 4.65 4.27 6.47
C TRP A 46 5.91 3.95 5.68
N PHE A 47 6.91 4.83 5.76
CA PHE A 47 8.16 4.78 5.04
C PHE A 47 9.35 4.56 6.00
N ALA A 48 9.06 4.21 7.25
CA ALA A 48 10.02 4.23 8.34
C ALA A 48 11.24 3.31 8.13
N GLU A 49 12.38 3.79 8.63
CA GLU A 49 13.61 3.03 8.61
C GLU A 49 13.69 1.97 9.71
N SER A 50 13.17 2.28 10.90
CA SER A 50 13.22 1.43 12.09
C SER A 50 12.29 0.22 11.96
N PRO A 51 12.74 -1.00 12.32
CA PRO A 51 11.85 -2.16 12.40
C PRO A 51 10.66 -1.96 13.35
N GLN A 52 10.82 -1.19 14.43
CA GLN A 52 9.73 -0.97 15.40
C GLN A 52 8.63 -0.10 14.80
N ASP A 53 9.00 0.99 14.13
CA ASP A 53 8.05 1.92 13.50
C ASP A 53 7.32 1.25 12.34
N VAL A 54 8.00 0.37 11.61
CA VAL A 54 7.36 -0.44 10.56
C VAL A 54 6.30 -1.38 11.14
N GLU A 55 6.57 -2.08 12.24
CA GLU A 55 5.55 -2.92 12.87
C GLU A 55 4.41 -2.07 13.46
N PHE A 56 4.71 -0.88 13.98
CA PHE A 56 3.69 0.06 14.45
C PHE A 56 2.78 0.53 13.30
N ALA A 57 3.35 0.90 12.15
CA ALA A 57 2.58 1.26 10.95
C ALA A 57 1.67 0.12 10.47
N LYS A 58 2.16 -1.13 10.52
CA LYS A 58 1.35 -2.31 10.19
C LYS A 58 0.16 -2.47 11.14
N ILE A 59 0.38 -2.32 12.44
CA ILE A 59 -0.68 -2.41 13.46
C ILE A 59 -1.75 -1.33 13.22
N LEU A 60 -1.34 -0.08 12.95
CA LEU A 60 -2.28 1.00 12.65
C LEU A 60 -3.20 0.67 11.48
N CYS A 61 -2.71 -0.05 10.47
CA CYS A 61 -3.50 -0.42 9.30
C CYS A 61 -4.57 -1.50 9.57
N THR A 62 -4.57 -2.16 10.74
CA THR A 62 -5.42 -3.34 11.02
C THR A 62 -6.90 -3.05 10.82
N ASP A 63 -7.37 -1.91 11.32
CA ASP A 63 -8.79 -1.51 11.32
C ASP A 63 -9.13 -0.50 10.20
N CYS A 64 -8.22 -0.28 9.25
CA CYS A 64 -8.43 0.64 8.14
C CYS A 64 -9.51 0.10 7.18
N PRO A 65 -10.59 0.85 6.88
CA PRO A 65 -11.69 0.37 6.04
C PRO A 65 -11.28 0.01 4.60
N VAL A 66 -10.23 0.65 4.08
CA VAL A 66 -9.72 0.45 2.70
C VAL A 66 -8.46 -0.43 2.65
N ARG A 67 -8.13 -1.14 3.75
CA ARG A 67 -6.89 -1.92 3.87
C ARG A 67 -6.67 -2.89 2.71
N ASP A 68 -7.70 -3.66 2.35
CA ASP A 68 -7.57 -4.73 1.35
C ASP A 68 -7.44 -4.16 -0.08
N LEU A 69 -8.13 -3.05 -0.39
CA LEU A 69 -7.95 -2.31 -1.64
C LEU A 69 -6.55 -1.69 -1.72
N CYS A 70 -6.08 -1.10 -0.62
CA CYS A 70 -4.74 -0.53 -0.51
C CYS A 70 -3.65 -1.58 -0.76
N LEU A 71 -3.77 -2.75 -0.12
CA LEU A 71 -2.84 -3.86 -0.32
C LEU A 71 -2.88 -4.39 -1.76
N THR A 72 -4.07 -4.54 -2.34
CA THR A 72 -4.23 -5.03 -3.71
C THR A 72 -3.59 -4.07 -4.71
N GLY A 73 -3.86 -2.77 -4.58
CA GLY A 73 -3.26 -1.74 -5.42
C GLY A 73 -1.74 -1.69 -5.29
N ALA A 74 -1.21 -1.81 -4.07
CA ALA A 74 0.23 -1.83 -3.83
C ALA A 74 0.92 -3.05 -4.48
N LYS A 75 0.28 -4.23 -4.43
CA LYS A 75 0.76 -5.44 -5.12
C LYS A 75 0.77 -5.26 -6.64
N GLN A 76 -0.29 -4.69 -7.22
CA GLN A 76 -0.38 -4.45 -8.67
C GLN A 76 0.72 -3.50 -9.16
N ARG A 77 1.00 -2.43 -8.40
CA ARG A 77 2.04 -1.45 -8.74
C ARG A 77 3.45 -1.94 -8.40
N ARG A 78 3.56 -3.05 -7.67
CA ARG A 78 4.82 -3.56 -7.12
C ARG A 78 5.55 -2.48 -6.35
N GLU A 79 4.86 -1.90 -5.36
CA GLU A 79 5.39 -0.79 -4.58
C GLU A 79 6.81 -1.11 -4.08
N PRO A 80 7.80 -0.25 -4.37
CA PRO A 80 9.20 -0.61 -4.17
C PRO A 80 9.56 -0.70 -2.69
N TRP A 81 8.85 0.00 -1.81
CA TRP A 81 9.10 0.02 -0.37
C TRP A 81 7.92 0.63 0.41
N GLY A 82 7.94 0.45 1.73
CA GLY A 82 6.97 1.04 2.66
C GLY A 82 5.90 0.05 3.14
N VAL A 83 5.07 0.49 4.08
CA VAL A 83 3.92 -0.27 4.58
C VAL A 83 2.69 0.10 3.78
N TRP A 84 1.99 -0.89 3.24
CA TRP A 84 0.79 -0.70 2.43
C TRP A 84 -0.26 -1.75 2.82
N GLY A 85 -1.46 -1.30 3.19
CA GLY A 85 -2.54 -2.19 3.61
C GLY A 85 -2.14 -3.19 4.71
N GLY A 86 -1.28 -2.77 5.65
CA GLY A 86 -0.79 -3.61 6.75
C GLY A 86 0.41 -4.51 6.43
N GLU A 87 0.95 -4.44 5.21
CA GLU A 87 2.07 -5.28 4.77
C GLU A 87 3.30 -4.45 4.44
N LEU A 88 4.50 -4.95 4.78
CA LEU A 88 5.76 -4.31 4.43
C LEU A 88 6.22 -4.75 3.05
N PHE A 89 6.50 -3.77 2.18
CA PHE A 89 7.08 -3.99 0.87
C PHE A 89 8.58 -3.72 0.88
N LEU A 90 9.30 -4.54 0.13
CA LEU A 90 10.70 -4.32 -0.21
C LEU A 90 10.94 -4.87 -1.62
N GLN A 91 11.43 -4.02 -2.53
CA GLN A 91 11.69 -4.38 -3.93
C GLN A 91 10.45 -4.96 -4.65
N GLY A 92 9.26 -4.45 -4.34
CA GLY A 92 8.02 -4.90 -4.95
C GLY A 92 7.46 -6.22 -4.40
N VAL A 93 8.07 -6.80 -3.36
CA VAL A 93 7.58 -8.00 -2.69
C VAL A 93 7.19 -7.73 -1.26
N VAL A 94 6.15 -8.42 -0.79
CA VAL A 94 5.74 -8.39 0.62
C VAL A 94 6.73 -9.21 1.44
N ILE A 95 7.23 -8.62 2.52
CA ILE A 95 8.10 -9.28 3.50
C ILE A 95 7.47 -9.18 4.89
N PRO A 96 7.61 -10.20 5.75
CA PRO A 96 6.91 -10.24 7.02
C PRO A 96 7.42 -9.20 8.03
N ARG A 97 8.73 -8.87 7.99
CA ARG A 97 9.38 -7.95 8.93
C ARG A 97 10.64 -7.34 8.33
N LYS A 98 10.97 -6.13 8.75
CA LYS A 98 12.23 -5.49 8.38
C LYS A 98 13.40 -6.10 9.13
N ARG A 99 14.46 -6.48 8.40
CA ARG A 99 15.69 -6.99 9.02
C ARG A 99 16.48 -5.83 9.64
N PRO A 100 16.94 -5.93 10.91
CA PRO A 100 17.78 -4.89 11.51
C PRO A 100 19.04 -4.64 10.68
N ARG A 101 19.48 -3.38 10.63
CA ARG A 101 20.77 -3.03 10.02
C ARG A 101 21.90 -3.77 10.75
N GLY A 102 22.93 -4.17 9.98
CA GLY A 102 24.11 -4.84 10.51
C GLY A 102 24.27 -6.30 10.05
N ARG A 103 25.43 -6.87 10.40
CA ARG A 103 25.79 -8.23 10.03
C ARG A 103 24.76 -9.21 10.62
N PRO A 104 24.26 -10.20 9.84
CA PRO A 104 23.50 -11.30 10.40
C PRO A 104 24.20 -11.89 11.61
N ARG A 105 23.46 -12.02 12.73
CA ARG A 105 23.96 -12.79 13.85
C ARG A 105 24.16 -14.22 13.35
N LYS A 106 25.33 -14.78 13.64
CA LYS A 106 25.79 -16.09 13.11
C LYS A 106 24.79 -17.23 13.34
N ASN A 107 23.87 -17.09 14.31
CA ASN A 107 22.97 -18.16 14.76
C ASN A 107 21.47 -17.81 14.66
N GLN A 108 21.05 -16.87 13.82
CA GLN A 108 19.61 -16.68 13.53
C GLN A 108 19.28 -17.37 12.21
N ALA A 109 19.06 -18.68 12.28
CA ALA A 109 18.25 -19.35 11.26
C ALA A 109 16.82 -18.79 11.34
N ALA A 110 16.23 -18.55 10.18
CA ALA A 110 14.87 -18.06 10.00
C ALA A 110 13.84 -19.16 10.30
#